data_AF-A0A146LAB4-F1
#
_entry.id   AF-A0A146LAB4-F1
#
_cell.length_a   1.000
_cell.length_b   1.000
_cell.length_c   1.000
_cell.angle_alpha   90.00
_cell.angle_beta   90.00
_cell.angle_gamma   90.00
#
_symmetry.space_group_name_H-M   'P 1'
#
loop_
_entity.id
_entity.type
_entity.pdbx_description
1 polymer ?
#
loop_
_entity_poly.entity_id
_entity_poly.type
_entity_poly.pdbx_seq_one_letter_code
_entity_poly.pdbx_strand_id
1 'polypeptide(L)'
;MFAKKPTGVKRVRHVGLSSTRTSMMTRKDIGCGVADCKLCTHAIHAGRGATVVASMPIILPDSNVVLHNMNALEDARVQNLVFLSTVLNEVQNRNKGIYSRLQRLMADEEKKCYVFANDRHEQTHCVL
;
A
#
# COMPACT_ATOMS: atom_id res chain seq x y z
N MET A 1 -12.27 0.83 22.94
CA MET A 1 -12.32 -0.04 21.76
C MET A 1 -13.52 0.37 20.91
N PHE A 2 -13.33 1.23 19.91
CA PHE A 2 -14.42 1.65 19.01
C PHE A 2 -13.99 1.36 17.57
N ALA A 3 -14.35 0.17 17.07
CA ALA A 3 -14.21 -0.16 15.66
C ALA A 3 -15.30 0.60 14.88
N LYS A 4 -14.92 1.67 14.17
CA LYS A 4 -15.82 2.33 13.21
C LYS A 4 -16.00 1.43 11.98
N LYS A 5 -17.24 1.27 11.51
CA LYS A 5 -17.62 0.31 10.46
C LYS A 5 -17.71 1.02 9.11
N PRO A 6 -16.83 0.73 8.13
CA PRO A 6 -17.00 1.21 6.76
C PRO A 6 -18.12 0.43 6.05
N THR A 7 -18.96 1.14 5.28
CA THR A 7 -20.05 0.55 4.49
C THR A 7 -19.74 0.73 3.00
N GLY A 8 -19.20 -0.30 2.35
CA GLY A 8 -18.94 -0.27 0.92
C GLY A 8 -20.18 -0.59 0.10
N VAL A 9 -20.66 0.35 -0.72
CA VAL A 9 -21.75 0.11 -1.68
C VAL A 9 -21.14 -0.31 -3.02
N LYS A 10 -21.19 -1.60 -3.35
CA LYS A 10 -20.85 -2.09 -4.70
C LYS A 10 -22.07 -1.95 -5.61
N ARG A 11 -21.95 -1.23 -6.73
CA ARG A 11 -22.94 -1.29 -7.81
C ARG A 11 -22.85 -2.64 -8.51
N VAL A 12 -23.82 -3.51 -8.28
CA VAL A 12 -24.00 -4.77 -8.99
C VAL A 12 -24.87 -4.50 -10.23
N ARG A 13 -24.46 -4.99 -11.40
CA ARG A 13 -25.33 -5.01 -12.60
C ARG A 13 -26.56 -5.86 -12.26
N HIS A 14 -27.73 -5.21 -12.21
CA HIS A 14 -29.08 -5.79 -12.06
C HIS A 14 -29.13 -7.11 -11.28
N VAL A 15 -29.23 -7.01 -9.94
CA VAL A 15 -29.92 -7.91 -9.00
C VAL A 15 -29.44 -7.52 -7.59
N GLY A 16 -30.35 -6.99 -6.77
CA GLY A 16 -30.23 -6.86 -5.30
C GLY A 16 -29.09 -6.01 -4.73
N LEU A 17 -29.44 -4.94 -3.99
CA LEU A 17 -28.50 -4.33 -3.05
C LEU A 17 -28.19 -5.32 -1.92
N SER A 18 -27.07 -6.03 -2.01
CA SER A 18 -26.52 -6.80 -0.89
C SER A 18 -25.41 -6.00 -0.21
N SER A 19 -25.71 -5.45 0.96
CA SER A 19 -24.72 -4.76 1.81
C SER A 19 -23.84 -5.82 2.49
N THR A 20 -22.65 -6.06 1.95
CA THR A 20 -21.67 -6.93 2.61
C THR A 20 -21.02 -6.14 3.75
N ARG A 21 -21.38 -6.46 4.99
CA ARG A 21 -20.73 -5.88 6.19
C ARG A 21 -19.38 -6.55 6.41
N THR A 22 -18.31 -5.95 5.88
CA THR A 22 -16.95 -6.40 6.20
C THR A 22 -16.49 -5.71 7.48
N SER A 23 -16.36 -6.45 8.58
CA SER A 23 -15.74 -5.93 9.80
C SER A 23 -14.24 -5.79 9.59
N MET A 24 -13.75 -4.56 9.46
CA MET A 24 -12.34 -4.26 9.27
C MET A 24 -11.66 -4.02 10.61
N MET A 25 -10.64 -4.82 10.92
CA MET A 25 -9.85 -4.69 12.15
C MET A 25 -8.60 -3.86 11.88
N THR A 26 -8.37 -2.83 12.70
CA THR A 26 -7.12 -2.05 12.67
C THR A 26 -6.05 -2.67 13.56
N ARG A 27 -4.80 -2.36 13.24
CA ARG A 27 -3.60 -2.90 13.87
C ARG A 27 -2.62 -1.79 14.25
N LYS A 28 -1.89 -2.00 15.35
CA LYS A 28 -0.83 -1.09 15.86
C LYS A 28 0.57 -1.61 15.56
N ASP A 29 0.68 -2.86 15.13
CA ASP A 29 1.92 -3.60 14.93
C ASP A 29 2.28 -3.69 13.45
N ILE A 30 1.92 -2.69 12.63
CA ILE A 30 2.33 -2.62 11.22
C ILE A 30 3.56 -1.71 11.14
N GLY A 31 4.68 -2.27 10.66
CA GLY A 31 5.95 -1.55 10.58
C GLY A 31 5.99 -0.52 9.47
N CYS A 32 6.77 0.55 9.67
CA CYS A 32 6.95 1.61 8.68
C CYS A 32 7.78 1.20 7.45
N GLY A 33 8.53 0.10 7.53
CA GLY A 33 9.37 -0.42 6.44
C GLY A 33 10.75 0.21 6.31
N VAL A 34 11.07 1.18 7.18
CA VAL A 34 12.40 1.77 7.30
C VAL A 34 13.33 0.81 8.04
N ALA A 35 14.48 0.51 7.43
CA ALA A 35 15.53 -0.30 8.03
C ALA A 35 16.01 0.34 9.35
N ASP A 36 16.25 -0.50 10.36
CA ASP A 36 16.73 -0.09 11.68
C ASP A 36 15.85 0.93 12.42
N CYS A 37 14.54 0.97 12.11
CA CYS A 37 13.61 1.83 12.81
C CYS A 37 13.39 1.37 14.27
N LYS A 38 13.95 2.12 15.23
CA LYS A 38 13.86 1.85 16.67
C LYS A 38 12.42 1.87 17.20
N LEU A 39 11.51 2.60 16.55
CA LEU A 39 10.10 2.66 16.93
C LEU A 39 9.31 1.42 16.49
N CYS A 40 9.80 0.69 15.49
CA CYS A 40 9.14 -0.49 14.93
C CYS A 40 9.72 -1.82 15.42
N THR A 41 10.41 -1.83 16.57
CA THR A 41 11.14 -3.01 17.11
C THR A 41 10.30 -4.30 17.17
N HIS A 42 9.00 -4.19 17.47
CA HIS A 42 8.07 -5.33 17.51
C HIS A 42 7.01 -5.31 16.40
N ALA A 43 7.20 -4.46 15.39
CA ALA A 43 6.24 -4.31 14.32
C ALA A 43 6.42 -5.40 13.26
N ILE A 44 5.30 -5.82 12.67
CA ILE A 44 5.26 -6.76 11.56
C ILE A 44 5.42 -5.97 10.26
N HIS A 45 6.39 -6.38 9.46
CA HIS A 45 6.62 -5.84 8.13
C HIS A 45 5.94 -6.73 7.08
N ALA A 46 5.34 -6.11 6.06
CA ALA A 46 4.75 -6.85 4.96
C ALA A 46 5.83 -7.42 4.03
N GLY A 47 5.65 -8.65 3.54
CA GLY A 47 6.53 -9.23 2.51
C GLY A 47 7.96 -9.47 2.98
N ARG A 48 8.94 -8.86 2.28
CA ARG A 48 10.39 -9.10 2.47
C ARG A 48 11.01 -8.37 3.67
N GLY A 49 10.21 -7.69 4.49
CA GLY A 49 10.72 -6.92 5.62
C GLY A 49 10.98 -5.45 5.29
N ALA A 50 11.69 -4.76 6.18
CA ALA A 50 12.04 -3.35 6.02
C ALA A 50 13.22 -3.18 5.04
N THR A 51 12.99 -2.43 3.97
CA THR A 51 13.97 -2.22 2.88
C THR A 51 14.29 -0.73 2.66
N VAL A 52 13.48 0.17 3.22
CA VAL A 52 13.59 1.62 3.01
C VAL A 52 14.73 2.17 3.84
N VAL A 53 15.57 3.01 3.23
CA VAL A 53 16.74 3.59 3.87
C VAL A 53 16.42 5.02 4.30
N ALA A 54 16.54 5.29 5.60
CA ALA A 54 16.20 6.58 6.20
C ALA A 54 17.07 7.75 5.71
N SER A 55 18.32 7.48 5.33
CA SER A 55 19.27 8.49 4.84
C SER A 55 19.04 8.90 3.37
N MET A 56 18.14 8.23 2.66
CA MET A 56 17.74 8.56 1.30
C MET A 56 16.36 9.21 1.28
N PRO A 57 16.05 10.10 0.31
CA PRO A 57 14.69 10.59 0.12
C PRO A 57 13.71 9.43 -0.03
N ILE A 58 12.63 9.44 0.73
CA ILE A 58 11.56 8.43 0.64
C ILE A 58 10.50 8.95 -0.32
N ILE A 59 10.18 8.18 -1.35
CA ILE A 59 9.18 8.56 -2.35
C ILE A 59 7.90 7.79 -2.08
N LEU A 60 6.77 8.50 -1.98
CA LEU A 60 5.43 7.93 -1.82
C LEU A 60 4.58 8.25 -3.06
N PRO A 61 4.57 7.40 -4.09
CA PRO A 61 3.78 7.65 -5.30
C PRO A 61 2.28 7.52 -5.03
N ASP A 62 1.48 8.39 -5.65
CA ASP A 62 0.04 8.23 -5.71
C ASP A 62 -0.37 7.24 -6.82
N SER A 63 -1.67 6.92 -6.90
CA SER A 63 -2.18 6.02 -7.93
C SER A 63 -2.03 6.57 -9.35
N ASN A 64 -2.16 7.88 -9.56
CA ASN A 64 -2.09 8.49 -10.88
C ASN A 64 -0.66 8.49 -11.43
N VAL A 65 0.34 8.80 -10.62
CA VAL A 65 1.76 8.70 -10.96
C VAL A 65 2.11 7.26 -11.31
N VAL A 66 1.62 6.27 -10.57
CA VAL A 66 1.84 4.86 -10.92
C VAL A 66 1.18 4.51 -12.26
N LEU A 67 -0.05 4.97 -12.49
CA LEU A 67 -0.80 4.64 -13.71
C LEU A 67 -0.24 5.30 -14.98
N HIS A 68 0.27 6.53 -14.86
CA HIS A 68 0.66 7.34 -16.01
C HIS A 68 2.18 7.45 -16.18
N ASN A 69 2.95 7.26 -15.12
CA ASN A 69 4.39 7.47 -15.10
C ASN A 69 5.19 6.24 -14.65
N MET A 70 4.66 5.02 -14.85
CA MET A 70 5.34 3.76 -14.49
C MET A 70 6.77 3.67 -15.02
N ASN A 71 7.03 4.10 -16.25
CA ASN A 71 8.38 4.08 -16.84
C ASN A 71 9.39 4.92 -16.02
N ALA A 72 8.94 6.05 -15.45
CA ALA A 72 9.79 6.89 -14.62
C ALA A 72 10.10 6.22 -13.27
N LEU A 73 9.15 5.47 -12.71
CA LEU A 73 9.39 4.67 -11.49
C LEU A 73 10.34 3.50 -11.76
N GLU A 74 10.33 2.93 -12.97
CA GLU A 74 11.24 1.86 -13.39
C GLU A 74 12.69 2.32 -13.61
N ASP A 75 12.94 3.63 -13.81
CA ASP A 75 14.30 4.17 -13.96
C ASP A 75 15.19 3.85 -12.76
N ALA A 76 16.38 3.27 -12.99
CA ALA A 76 17.27 2.79 -11.93
C ALA A 76 17.68 3.87 -10.89
N ARG A 77 17.60 5.14 -11.26
CA ARG A 77 17.88 6.29 -10.37
C ARG A 77 16.78 6.52 -9.35
N VAL A 78 15.57 6.04 -9.62
CA VAL A 78 14.42 6.12 -8.71
C VAL A 78 14.38 4.87 -7.85
N GLN A 79 14.63 5.06 -6.56
CA GLN A 79 14.69 4.02 -5.54
C GLN A 79 13.99 4.51 -4.26
N ASN A 80 13.96 3.66 -3.23
CA ASN A 80 13.48 4.01 -1.89
C ASN A 80 11.99 4.39 -1.89
N LEU A 81 11.19 3.51 -2.50
CA LEU A 81 9.78 3.73 -2.78
C LEU A 81 8.91 3.06 -1.71
N VAL A 82 7.98 3.83 -1.14
CA VAL A 82 6.94 3.31 -0.25
C VAL A 82 5.60 3.40 -0.97
N PHE A 83 5.01 2.25 -1.26
CA PHE A 83 3.67 2.16 -1.82
C PHE A 83 2.63 1.88 -0.74
N LEU A 84 1.46 2.48 -0.88
CA LEU A 84 0.33 2.26 0.02
C LEU A 84 -0.53 1.10 -0.48
N SER A 85 -1.06 0.26 0.43
CA SER A 85 -1.97 -0.83 0.06
C SER A 85 -3.21 -0.32 -0.70
N THR A 86 -3.71 0.87 -0.35
CA THR A 86 -4.81 1.51 -1.08
C THR A 86 -4.43 1.89 -2.51
N VAL A 87 -3.20 2.38 -2.73
CA VAL A 87 -2.68 2.72 -4.07
C VAL A 87 -2.57 1.45 -4.92
N LEU A 88 -2.01 0.37 -4.37
CA LEU A 88 -1.93 -0.92 -5.06
C LEU A 88 -3.31 -1.42 -5.50
N ASN A 89 -4.28 -1.37 -4.59
CA ASN A 89 -5.65 -1.81 -4.87
C ASN A 89 -6.32 -0.94 -5.94
N GLU A 90 -6.12 0.38 -5.92
CA GLU A 90 -6.65 1.26 -6.97
C GLU A 90 -6.03 0.95 -8.34
N VAL A 91 -4.70 0.81 -8.40
CA VAL A 91 -3.98 0.49 -9.64
C VAL A 91 -4.41 -0.87 -10.18
N GLN A 92 -4.54 -1.89 -9.32
CA GLN A 92 -5.02 -3.22 -9.72
C GLN A 92 -6.42 -3.18 -10.34
N ASN A 93 -7.32 -2.37 -9.77
CA ASN A 93 -8.69 -2.23 -10.25
C ASN A 93 -8.78 -1.41 -11.54
N ARG A 94 -7.91 -0.41 -11.72
CA ARG A 94 -7.91 0.47 -12.91
C ARG A 94 -7.16 -0.12 -14.08
N ASN A 95 -5.99 -0.74 -13.86
CA ASN A 95 -5.15 -1.28 -14.92
C ASN A 95 -4.27 -2.46 -14.43
N LYS A 96 -4.72 -3.69 -14.73
CA LYS A 96 -4.00 -4.92 -14.37
C LYS A 96 -2.61 -5.02 -15.00
N GLY A 97 -2.40 -4.46 -16.20
CA GLY A 97 -1.11 -4.49 -16.87
C GLY A 97 -0.05 -3.67 -16.13
N ILE A 98 -0.43 -2.47 -15.68
CA ILE A 98 0.43 -1.63 -14.83
C ILE A 98 0.65 -2.29 -13.47
N TYR A 99 -0.39 -2.88 -12.87
CA TYR A 99 -0.23 -3.62 -11.61
C TYR A 99 0.79 -4.74 -11.71
N SER A 100 0.77 -5.55 -12.78
CA SER A 100 1.77 -6.60 -13.01
C SER A 100 3.20 -6.04 -13.14
N ARG A 101 3.37 -4.87 -13.75
CA ARG A 101 4.67 -4.18 -13.82
C ARG A 101 5.10 -3.67 -12.44
N LEU A 102 4.18 -3.07 -11.69
CA LEU A 102 4.43 -2.62 -10.32
C LEU A 102 4.90 -3.77 -9.42
N GLN A 103 4.29 -4.95 -9.54
CA GLN A 103 4.73 -6.14 -8.80
C GLN A 103 6.16 -6.56 -9.15
N ARG A 104 6.58 -6.45 -10.42
CA ARG A 104 7.97 -6.72 -10.82
C ARG A 104 8.93 -5.67 -10.25
N LEU A 105 8.56 -4.40 -10.31
CA LEU A 105 9.34 -3.31 -9.73
C LEU A 105 9.53 -3.49 -8.23
N MET A 106 8.50 -3.92 -7.51
CA MET A 106 8.58 -4.18 -6.08
C MET A 106 9.36 -5.47 -5.72
N ALA A 107 9.54 -6.37 -6.68
CA ALA A 107 10.33 -7.58 -6.50
C ALA A 107 11.83 -7.34 -6.73
N ASP A 108 12.19 -6.21 -7.32
CA ASP A 108 13.57 -5.75 -7.51
C ASP A 108 14.13 -5.17 -6.19
N GLU A 109 15.19 -5.78 -5.68
CA GLU A 109 15.79 -5.40 -4.40
C GLU A 109 16.55 -4.07 -4.49
N GLU A 110 17.11 -3.74 -5.66
CA GLU A 110 17.82 -2.48 -5.91
C GLU A 110 16.87 -1.28 -5.76
N LYS A 111 15.58 -1.48 -6.03
CA LYS A 111 14.56 -0.46 -5.90
C LYS A 111 14.21 -0.11 -4.47
N LYS A 112 14.54 -0.97 -3.49
CA LYS A 112 14.23 -0.77 -2.07
C LYS A 112 12.76 -0.39 -1.86
N CYS A 113 11.88 -1.20 -2.44
CA CYS A 113 10.45 -1.00 -2.36
C CYS A 113 9.87 -1.58 -1.08
N TYR A 114 8.92 -0.88 -0.49
CA TYR A 114 8.14 -1.36 0.64
C TYR A 114 6.65 -1.08 0.44
N VAL A 115 5.80 -1.97 0.95
CA VAL A 115 4.35 -1.77 0.97
C VAL A 115 3.89 -1.53 2.39
N PHE A 116 3.33 -0.35 2.61
CA PHE A 116 2.71 0.02 3.88
C PHE A 116 1.20 -0.25 3.83
N ALA A 117 0.71 -1.09 4.75
CA ALA A 117 -0.70 -1.44 4.87
C ALA A 117 -1.50 -0.33 5.57
N ASN A 118 -1.62 0.82 4.91
CA ASN A 118 -2.25 2.02 5.46
C ASN A 118 -3.74 1.86 5.76
N ASP A 119 -4.42 0.99 5.01
CA ASP A 119 -5.82 0.65 5.27
C ASP A 119 -5.97 0.02 6.66
N ARG A 120 -5.06 -0.86 7.08
CA ARG A 120 -5.19 -1.61 8.34
C ARG A 120 -4.45 -0.98 9.53
N HIS A 121 -3.62 0.02 9.31
CA HIS A 121 -2.88 0.66 10.40
C HIS A 121 -3.77 1.64 11.17
N GLU A 122 -3.86 1.49 12.50
CA GLU A 122 -4.82 2.24 13.33
C GLU A 122 -4.69 3.76 13.18
N GLN A 123 -3.47 4.29 13.11
CA GLN A 123 -3.23 5.74 12.98
C GLN A 123 -3.52 6.30 11.58
N THR A 124 -3.54 5.47 10.54
CA THR A 124 -3.71 5.93 9.14
C THR A 124 -5.00 5.45 8.52
N HIS A 125 -5.73 4.55 9.17
CA HIS A 125 -7.00 4.08 8.69
C HIS A 125 -8.03 5.21 8.74
N CYS A 126 -8.50 5.62 7.57
CA CYS A 126 -9.68 6.48 7.43
C CYS A 126 -10.90 5.63 7.09
N VAL A 127 -11.99 5.81 7.84
CA VAL A 127 -13.32 5.36 7.44
C VAL A 127 -13.92 6.48 6.61
N LEU A 128 -13.91 6.32 5.29
CA LEU A 128 -14.70 7.14 4.38
C LEU A 128 -16.18 6.72 4.47
#